data_AF-A0A7L1V7E0-F1
#
_entry.id   AF-A0A7L1V7E0-F1
#
_cell.length_a   1.000
_cell.length_b   1.000
_cell.length_c   1.000
_cell.angle_alpha   90.00
_cell.angle_beta   90.00
_cell.angle_gamma   90.00
#
_symmetry.space_group_name_H-M   'P 1'
#
loop_
_entity.id
_entity.type
_entity.pdbx_description
1 polymer ?
#
loop_
_entity_poly.entity_id
_entity_poly.type
_entity_poly.pdbx_seq_one_letter_code
_entity_poly.pdbx_strand_id
1 'polypeptide(L)'
;QGSRRALRFGQQKLNLHEAGQELEPKARRPVPGSADFCLITAEPLEKLLEHLEACGVPVEEGPVPRTGAVGPITSVYFRDPDGNLVEVSRYCRD
;
A
#
# COMPACT_ATOMS: atom_id res chain seq x y z
N GLN A 1 -22.60 0.46 17.70
CA GLN A 1 -22.66 0.28 16.24
C GLN A 1 -21.29 0.63 15.70
N GLY A 2 -20.55 -0.33 15.15
CA GLY A 2 -19.17 -0.12 14.71
C GLY A 2 -19.11 0.87 13.55
N SER A 3 -18.38 1.98 13.73
CA SER A 3 -18.22 2.98 12.69
C SER A 3 -17.37 2.42 11.55
N ARG A 4 -17.85 2.57 10.30
CA ARG A 4 -17.07 2.24 9.11
C ARG A 4 -15.88 3.20 9.02
N ARG A 5 -14.66 2.66 9.16
CA ARG A 5 -13.42 3.40 8.96
C ARG A 5 -12.86 3.13 7.58
N ALA A 6 -12.22 4.12 6.97
CA ALA A 6 -11.59 3.98 5.68
C ALA A 6 -10.39 4.92 5.52
N LEU A 7 -9.40 4.48 4.75
CA LEU A 7 -8.28 5.29 4.28
C LEU A 7 -8.58 5.77 2.86
N ARG A 8 -8.54 7.09 2.63
CA ARG A 8 -8.79 7.70 1.31
C ARG A 8 -7.49 8.11 0.64
N PHE A 9 -7.37 7.83 -0.65
CA PHE A 9 -6.26 8.29 -1.49
C PHE A 9 -6.79 8.55 -2.90
N GLY A 10 -6.53 9.74 -3.45
CA GLY A 10 -7.13 10.20 -4.70
C GLY A 10 -8.67 10.07 -4.66
N GLN A 11 -9.21 9.31 -5.62
CA GLN A 11 -10.64 9.00 -5.75
C GLN A 11 -10.98 7.55 -5.34
N GLN A 12 -10.08 6.89 -4.61
CA GLN A 12 -10.21 5.52 -4.14
C GLN A 12 -10.10 5.46 -2.61
N LYS A 13 -10.39 4.29 -2.04
CA LYS A 13 -10.24 4.05 -0.61
C LYS A 13 -10.02 2.57 -0.29
N LEU A 14 -9.41 2.31 0.86
CA LEU A 14 -9.43 1.02 1.55
C LEU A 14 -10.39 1.12 2.74
N ASN A 15 -11.40 0.25 2.81
CA ASN A 15 -12.23 0.13 4.01
C ASN A 15 -11.48 -0.73 5.03
N LEU A 16 -11.50 -0.32 6.30
CA LEU A 16 -10.85 -1.04 7.39
C LEU A 16 -11.89 -1.77 8.23
N HIS A 17 -11.73 -3.08 8.32
CA HIS A 17 -12.49 -3.94 9.22
C HIS A 17 -11.50 -4.49 10.25
N GLU A 18 -11.80 -4.30 11.54
CA GLU A 18 -10.97 -4.85 12.61
C GLU A 18 -11.20 -6.36 12.71
N ALA A 19 -10.12 -7.13 12.88
CA ALA A 19 -10.19 -8.58 12.96
C ALA A 19 -11.10 -9.04 14.10
N GLY A 20 -12.05 -9.92 13.79
CA GLY A 20 -13.08 -10.38 14.74
C GLY A 20 -14.25 -9.41 14.93
N GLN A 21 -14.20 -8.21 14.37
CA GLN A 21 -15.26 -7.20 14.40
C GLN A 21 -15.65 -6.75 12.98
N GLU A 22 -15.53 -7.62 11.99
CA GLU A 22 -15.79 -7.24 10.61
C GLU A 22 -17.29 -7.02 10.38
N LEU A 23 -17.60 -6.05 9.52
CA LEU A 23 -18.97 -5.78 9.09
C LEU A 23 -19.34 -6.68 7.90
N GLU A 24 -20.56 -7.20 7.90
CA GLU A 24 -21.09 -7.93 6.75
C GLU A 24 -21.57 -6.98 5.63
N PRO A 25 -21.42 -7.36 4.35
CA PRO A 25 -20.73 -8.55 3.86
C PRO A 25 -19.19 -8.40 3.91
N LYS A 26 -18.48 -9.50 4.14
CA LYS A 26 -17.00 -9.56 4.14
C LYS A 26 -16.44 -10.69 3.28
N ALA A 27 -15.12 -10.70 3.10
CA ALA A 27 -14.42 -11.81 2.46
C ALA A 27 -14.71 -13.14 3.20
N ARG A 28 -14.72 -14.27 2.47
CA ARG A 28 -15.00 -15.59 3.08
C ARG A 28 -14.02 -15.97 4.21
N ARG A 29 -12.77 -15.51 4.10
CA ARG A 29 -11.71 -15.68 5.09
C ARG A 29 -10.96 -14.34 5.22
N PRO A 30 -11.41 -13.41 6.07
CA PRO A 30 -10.69 -12.18 6.32
C PRO A 30 -9.42 -12.50 7.12
N VAL A 31 -8.26 -12.08 6.63
CA VAL A 31 -6.96 -12.38 7.25
C VAL A 31 -6.11 -11.10 7.24
N PRO A 32 -5.75 -10.54 8.40
CA PRO A 32 -4.78 -9.45 8.48
C PRO A 32 -3.43 -9.88 7.85
N GLY A 33 -2.75 -8.96 7.18
CA GLY A 33 -1.47 -9.24 6.53
C GLY A 33 -1.55 -10.00 5.20
N SER A 34 -2.77 -10.32 4.71
CA SER A 34 -2.96 -11.08 3.47
C SER A 34 -3.02 -10.22 2.20
N ALA A 35 -3.01 -8.89 2.34
CA ALA A 35 -3.05 -8.01 1.18
C ALA A 35 -1.64 -7.80 0.60
N ASP A 36 -1.60 -7.74 -0.72
CA ASP A 36 -0.47 -7.32 -1.53
C ASP A 36 -1.01 -6.34 -2.58
N PHE A 37 -0.55 -5.10 -2.53
CA PHE A 37 -1.08 -4.05 -3.39
C PHE A 37 -0.03 -3.01 -3.77
N CYS A 38 -0.19 -2.49 -5.00
CA CYS A 38 0.65 -1.46 -5.58
C CYS A 38 -0.11 -0.12 -5.66
N LEU A 39 0.47 0.95 -5.11
CA LEU A 39 -0.02 2.31 -5.17
C LEU A 39 0.90 3.19 -6.03
N ILE A 40 0.31 3.88 -7.00
CA ILE A 40 1.05 4.79 -7.87
C ILE A 40 1.16 6.16 -7.21
N THR A 41 2.39 6.67 -7.08
CA THR A 41 2.67 8.03 -6.61
C THR A 41 3.16 8.92 -7.76
N ALA A 42 2.84 10.22 -7.67
CA ALA A 42 3.41 11.24 -8.54
C ALA A 42 4.75 11.78 -8.02
N GLU A 43 5.01 11.63 -6.71
CA GLU A 43 6.25 12.08 -6.07
C GLU A 43 7.46 11.25 -6.53
N PRO A 44 8.67 11.84 -6.55
CA PRO A 44 9.91 11.11 -6.73
C PRO A 44 10.10 10.02 -5.66
N LEU A 45 10.65 8.87 -6.05
CA LEU A 45 10.86 7.76 -5.13
C LEU A 45 11.94 8.07 -4.09
N GLU A 46 12.87 8.97 -4.41
CA GLU A 46 13.88 9.47 -3.49
C GLU A 46 13.22 10.14 -2.28
N LYS A 47 12.22 11.01 -2.52
CA LYS A 47 11.45 11.62 -1.44
C LYS A 47 10.61 10.63 -0.65
N LEU A 48 10.10 9.58 -1.30
CA LEU A 48 9.40 8.51 -0.61
C LEU A 48 10.35 7.79 0.34
N LEU A 49 11.56 7.44 -0.11
CA LEU A 49 12.57 6.77 0.73
C LEU A 49 12.95 7.64 1.94
N GLU A 50 13.23 8.92 1.72
CA GLU A 50 13.51 9.88 2.80
C GLU A 50 12.34 9.96 3.79
N HIS A 51 11.10 9.98 3.30
CA HIS A 51 9.92 10.02 4.15
C HIS A 51 9.76 8.73 4.96
N LEU A 52 9.94 7.56 4.35
CA LEU A 52 9.87 6.28 5.03
C LEU A 52 10.94 6.17 6.13
N GLU A 53 12.19 6.57 5.83
CA GLU A 53 13.28 6.61 6.80
C GLU A 53 12.95 7.54 7.97
N ALA A 54 12.48 8.76 7.69
CA ALA A 54 12.08 9.72 8.72
C ALA A 54 10.93 9.21 9.61
N CYS A 55 10.07 8.34 9.07
CA CYS A 55 9.00 7.68 9.81
C CYS A 55 9.43 6.37 10.50
N GLY A 56 10.68 5.93 10.32
CA GLY A 56 11.19 4.66 10.85
C GLY A 56 10.55 3.42 10.20
N VAL A 57 10.07 3.54 8.96
CA VAL A 57 9.50 2.42 8.21
C VAL A 57 10.62 1.74 7.41
N PRO A 58 10.96 0.47 7.71
CA PRO A 58 12.02 -0.23 7.00
C PRO A 58 11.57 -0.55 5.57
N VAL A 59 12.43 -0.22 4.61
CA VAL A 59 12.29 -0.65 3.21
C VAL A 59 12.73 -2.11 3.11
N GLU A 60 11.86 -2.94 2.53
CA GLU A 60 12.12 -4.37 2.28
C GLU A 60 12.90 -4.57 0.97
N GLU A 61 12.54 -3.83 -0.09
CA GLU A 61 13.24 -3.83 -1.38
C GLU A 61 12.97 -2.52 -2.13
N GLY A 62 13.94 -2.03 -2.92
CA GLY A 62 13.75 -0.90 -3.82
C GLY A 62 14.78 0.23 -3.66
N PRO A 63 14.85 1.17 -4.61
CA PRO A 63 14.05 1.25 -5.84
C PRO A 63 14.45 0.18 -6.85
N VAL A 64 13.48 -0.55 -7.41
CA VAL A 64 13.72 -1.62 -8.39
C VAL A 64 12.72 -1.57 -9.55
N PRO A 65 13.12 -1.95 -10.77
CA PRO A 65 12.20 -1.99 -11.91
C PRO A 65 11.17 -3.11 -11.75
N ARG A 66 9.92 -2.82 -12.15
CA ARG A 66 8.77 -3.73 -12.14
C ARG A 66 7.86 -3.48 -13.35
N THR A 67 6.92 -4.39 -13.55
CA THR A 67 5.89 -4.27 -14.60
C THR A 67 4.61 -3.73 -13.98
N GLY A 68 4.24 -2.50 -14.32
CA GLY A 68 2.97 -1.91 -13.95
C GLY A 68 1.86 -2.27 -14.93
N ALA A 69 0.62 -1.94 -14.55
CA ALA A 69 -0.56 -2.28 -15.34
C ALA A 69 -0.58 -1.65 -16.75
N VAL A 70 0.06 -0.48 -16.94
CA VAL A 70 0.09 0.23 -18.24
C VAL A 70 1.50 0.48 -18.77
N GLY A 71 2.53 -0.13 -18.16
CA GLY A 71 3.92 0.05 -18.56
C GLY A 71 4.92 -0.16 -17.44
N PRO A 72 6.22 0.04 -17.71
CA PRO A 72 7.28 -0.09 -16.71
C PRO A 72 7.11 0.90 -15.55
N ILE A 73 7.37 0.43 -14.34
CA ILE A 73 7.38 1.24 -13.12
C ILE A 73 8.67 0.97 -12.34
N THR A 74 9.06 1.92 -11.50
CA THR A 74 10.05 1.70 -10.45
C THR A 74 9.33 1.63 -9.12
N SER A 75 9.67 0.67 -8.27
CA SER A 75 8.91 0.32 -7.07
C SER A 75 9.78 0.28 -5.82
N VAL A 76 9.17 0.63 -4.68
CA VAL A 76 9.69 0.47 -3.33
C VAL A 76 8.69 -0.36 -2.52
N TYR A 77 9.19 -1.34 -1.77
CA TYR A 77 8.40 -2.28 -0.99
C TYR A 77 8.65 -2.10 0.51
N PHE A 78 7.60 -2.18 1.31
CA PHE A 78 7.66 -2.20 2.76
C PHE A 78 6.41 -2.89 3.34
N ARG A 79 6.39 -3.06 4.67
CA ARG A 79 5.26 -3.68 5.40
C ARG A 79 4.43 -2.62 6.12
N ASP A 80 3.12 -2.82 6.11
CA ASP A 80 2.22 -2.10 7.02
C ASP A 80 2.14 -2.80 8.40
N PRO A 81 1.40 -2.25 9.39
CA PRO A 81 1.33 -2.83 10.73
C PRO A 81 0.82 -4.27 10.83
N ASP A 82 0.00 -4.73 9.87
CA ASP A 82 -0.52 -6.09 9.83
C ASP A 82 0.37 -7.03 8.99
N GLY A 83 1.43 -6.51 8.36
CA GLY A 83 2.34 -7.27 7.52
C GLY A 83 1.92 -7.37 6.05
N ASN A 84 0.93 -6.58 5.62
CA ASN A 84 0.56 -6.51 4.20
C ASN A 84 1.77 -6.03 3.39
N LEU A 85 1.96 -6.58 2.19
CA LEU A 85 3.00 -6.08 1.29
C LEU A 85 2.50 -4.81 0.62
N VAL A 86 3.16 -3.71 0.91
CA VAL A 86 2.86 -2.41 0.30
C VAL A 86 3.93 -2.12 -0.74
N GLU A 87 3.51 -2.04 -1.99
CA GLU A 87 4.33 -1.53 -3.08
C GLU A 87 3.92 -0.08 -3.37
N VAL A 88 4.88 0.84 -3.36
CA VAL A 88 4.67 2.21 -3.86
C VAL A 88 5.56 2.42 -5.08
N SER A 89 4.94 2.81 -6.18
CA SER A 89 5.62 2.82 -7.47
C SER A 89 5.39 4.11 -8.24
N ARG A 90 6.31 4.39 -9.15
CA ARG A 90 6.22 5.53 -10.06
C ARG A 90 6.42 5.04 -11.49
N TYR A 91 5.56 5.49 -12.40
CA TYR A 91 5.82 5.34 -13.83
C TYR A 91 6.99 6.23 -14.22
N CYS A 92 7.97 5.67 -14.93
CA CYS A 92 8.97 6.47 -15.63
C CYS A 92 8.20 7.35 -16.63
N ARG A 93 8.21 8.66 -16.41
CA ARG A 93 7.79 9.60 -17.45
C ARG A 93 8.97 9.77 -18.39
N ASP A 94 8.74 9.51 -19.67
CA ASP A 94 9.60 10.03 -20.73
C ASP A 94 9.68 11.56 -20.67
#